data_AF-A0A432S4N2-F1
#
_entry.id   AF-A0A432S4N2-F1
#
_cell.length_a   1.000
_cell.length_b   1.000
_cell.length_c   1.000
_cell.angle_alpha   90.00
_cell.angle_beta   90.00
_cell.angle_gamma   90.00
#
_symmetry.space_group_name_H-M   'P 1'
#
loop_
_entity.id
_entity.type
_entity.pdbx_description
1 polymer ?
#
loop_
_entity_poly.entity_id
_entity_poly.type
_entity_poly.pdbx_seq_one_letter_code
_entity_poly.pdbx_strand_id
1 'polypeptide(L)'
;MSKGYDKVIVVYSPKDLQLKRLLNKGYSREEALKRINSQMDIEEKLKFADFIIKNISSIEDLKKQVKEVFTQLKRINDEKS
;
A
#
# COMPACT_ATOMS: atom_id res chain seq x y z
N MET A 1 7.24 -0.47 -21.06
CA MET A 1 7.75 -1.50 -20.13
C MET A 1 6.68 -2.58 -20.00
N SER A 2 6.91 -3.76 -20.59
CA SER A 2 6.06 -4.93 -20.42
C SER A 2 6.13 -5.39 -18.97
N LYS A 3 5.08 -5.12 -18.18
CA LYS A 3 5.04 -5.46 -16.75
C LYS A 3 5.05 -6.98 -16.59
N GLY A 4 6.15 -7.53 -16.05
CA GLY A 4 6.29 -8.95 -15.68
C GLY A 4 5.54 -9.32 -14.40
N TYR A 5 4.38 -8.70 -14.14
CA TYR A 5 3.55 -8.94 -12.98
C TYR A 5 2.09 -9.05 -13.43
N ASP A 6 1.38 -10.10 -12.98
CA ASP A 6 -0.04 -10.29 -13.29
C ASP A 6 -0.97 -9.27 -12.63
N LYS A 7 -0.64 -8.87 -11.40
CA LYS A 7 -1.41 -7.93 -10.58
C LYS A 7 -0.49 -7.10 -9.67
N VAL A 8 -0.80 -5.81 -9.51
CA VAL A 8 -0.08 -4.88 -8.64
C VAL A 8 -0.98 -4.44 -7.49
N ILE A 9 -0.53 -4.63 -6.25
CA ILE A 9 -1.22 -4.17 -5.04
C ILE A 9 -0.48 -2.96 -4.49
N VAL A 10 -1.19 -1.85 -4.24
CA VAL A 10 -0.64 -0.65 -3.60
C VAL A 10 -1.25 -0.49 -2.22
N VAL A 11 -0.39 -0.45 -1.20
CA VAL A 11 -0.79 -0.10 0.17
C VAL A 11 -0.55 1.39 0.39
N TYR A 12 -1.62 2.15 0.61
CA TYR A 12 -1.58 3.60 0.76
C TYR A 12 -1.82 4.04 2.21
N SER A 13 -1.08 5.05 2.65
CA SER A 13 -1.33 5.81 3.88
C SER A 13 -0.95 7.30 3.65
N PRO A 14 -1.75 8.27 4.13
CA PRO A 14 -1.43 9.69 4.06
C PRO A 14 -0.06 10.03 4.65
N LYS A 15 0.61 11.05 4.11
CA LYS A 15 1.99 11.44 4.50
C LYS A 15 2.08 11.81 5.98
N ASP A 16 1.07 12.50 6.50
CA ASP A 16 0.92 12.87 7.91
C ASP A 16 0.84 11.64 8.83
N LEU A 17 0.03 10.64 8.45
CA LEU A 17 -0.08 9.40 9.20
C LEU A 17 1.20 8.56 9.11
N GLN A 18 1.87 8.55 7.95
CA GLN A 18 3.16 7.90 7.75
C GLN A 18 4.25 8.54 8.63
N LEU A 19 4.29 9.88 8.68
CA LEU A 19 5.20 10.63 9.55
C LEU A 19 4.96 10.28 11.02
N LYS A 20 3.70 10.35 11.48
CA LYS A 20 3.34 10.02 12.87
C LYS A 20 3.77 8.60 13.26
N ARG A 21 3.57 7.63 12.35
CA ARG A 21 3.99 6.23 12.57
C ARG A 21 5.50 6.06 12.62
N LEU A 22 6.26 6.79 11.80
CA LEU A 22 7.72 6.74 11.81
C LEU A 22 8.29 7.38 13.09
N LEU A 23 7.74 8.52 13.52
CA LEU A 23 8.12 9.15 14.78
C LEU A 23 7.86 8.23 15.98
N ASN A 24 6.69 7.57 16.02
CA ASN A 24 6.37 6.60 17.07
C ASN A 24 7.26 5.35 17.06
N LYS A 25 7.94 5.07 15.94
CA LYS A 25 8.93 3.99 15.82
C LYS A 25 10.35 4.42 16.21
N GLY A 26 10.52 5.67 16.66
CA GLY A 26 11.81 6.20 17.11
C GLY A 26 12.66 6.85 16.02
N TYR A 27 12.14 7.06 14.81
CA TYR A 27 12.85 7.81 13.78
C TYR A 27 12.83 9.31 14.09
N SER A 28 13.92 10.01 13.76
CA SER A 28 13.90 11.48 13.78
C SER A 28 12.96 12.02 12.70
N ARG A 29 12.48 13.26 12.90
CA ARG A 29 11.62 13.93 11.92
C ARG A 29 12.29 14.04 10.54
N GLU A 30 13.58 14.34 10.51
CA GLU A 30 14.33 14.47 9.26
C GLU A 30 14.44 13.13 8.51
N GLU A 31 14.77 12.05 9.22
CA GLU A 31 14.84 10.70 8.62
C GLU A 31 13.47 10.26 8.10
N ALA A 32 12.41 10.53 8.87
CA ALA A 32 11.05 10.20 8.47
C ALA A 32 10.64 10.96 7.20
N LEU A 33 10.93 12.26 7.12
CA LEU A 33 10.64 13.08 5.94
C LEU A 33 11.47 12.65 4.72
N LYS A 34 12.76 12.34 4.89
CA LYS A 34 13.60 11.80 3.82
C LYS A 34 13.01 10.51 3.24
N ARG A 35 12.52 9.61 4.11
CA ARG A 35 11.86 8.34 3.69
C ARG A 35 10.50 8.54 3.03
N ILE A 36 9.74 9.56 3.43
CA ILE A 36 8.45 9.90 2.80
C ILE A 36 8.69 10.53 1.43
N ASN A 37 9.65 11.44 1.33
CA ASN A 37 9.94 12.20 0.11
C ASN A 37 10.70 11.38 -0.95
N SER A 38 11.38 10.29 -0.55
CA SER A 38 12.01 9.37 -1.50
C SER A 38 11.02 8.43 -2.20
N GLN A 39 9.75 8.44 -1.79
CA GLN A 39 8.73 7.63 -2.41
C GLN A 39 8.14 8.34 -3.63
N MET A 40 7.91 7.56 -4.70
CA MET A 40 7.10 7.99 -5.86
C MET A 40 5.76 8.54 -5.40
N ASP A 41 5.29 9.56 -6.13
CA ASP A 41 4.05 10.25 -5.80
C ASP A 41 2.88 9.26 -5.76
N ILE A 42 1.95 9.51 -4.84
CA ILE A 42 0.87 8.59 -4.59
C ILE A 42 -0.04 8.47 -5.81
N GLU A 43 -0.26 9.57 -6.52
CA GLU A 43 -1.09 9.60 -7.72
C GLU A 43 -0.49 8.73 -8.83
N GLU A 44 0.84 8.72 -8.96
CA GLU A 44 1.54 7.86 -9.91
C GLU A 44 1.44 6.39 -9.52
N LYS A 45 1.61 6.06 -8.23
CA LYS A 45 1.46 4.68 -7.74
C LYS A 45 0.06 4.13 -7.97
N LEU A 46 -0.98 4.95 -7.74
CA LEU A 46 -2.36 4.53 -7.91
C LEU A 46 -2.72 4.22 -9.37
N LYS A 47 -2.10 4.92 -10.35
CA LYS A 47 -2.30 4.64 -11.79
C LYS A 47 -1.87 3.23 -12.20
N PHE A 48 -0.96 2.63 -11.44
CA PHE A 48 -0.41 1.31 -11.74
C PHE A 48 -1.00 0.17 -10.92
N ALA A 49 -1.93 0.47 -10.01
CA ALA A 49 -2.49 -0.48 -9.06
C ALA A 49 -3.72 -1.21 -9.63
N ASP A 50 -3.71 -2.54 -9.58
CA ASP A 50 -4.92 -3.35 -9.75
C ASP A 50 -5.76 -3.37 -8.47
N PHE A 51 -5.09 -3.33 -7.31
CA PHE A 51 -5.73 -3.33 -6.00
C PHE A 51 -5.12 -2.24 -5.11
N ILE A 52 -5.97 -1.55 -4.36
CA ILE A 52 -5.56 -0.49 -3.43
C ILE A 52 -6.02 -0.85 -2.03
N ILE A 53 -5.07 -0.92 -1.09
CA ILE A 53 -5.33 -1.16 0.33
C ILE A 53 -5.04 0.13 1.10
N LYS A 54 -6.06 0.69 1.76
CA LYS A 54 -5.93 1.91 2.56
C LYS A 54 -5.56 1.56 3.99
N ASN A 55 -4.33 1.86 4.37
CA ASN A 55 -3.82 1.74 5.74
C ASN A 55 -3.97 3.08 6.49
N ILE A 56 -5.22 3.54 6.62
CA ILE A 56 -5.56 4.86 7.18
C ILE A 56 -6.28 4.78 8.53
N SER A 57 -6.94 3.66 8.82
CA SER A 57 -7.79 3.49 9.99
C SER A 57 -7.18 2.44 10.94
N SER A 58 -8.00 1.52 11.44
CA SER A 58 -7.59 0.47 12.37
C SER A 58 -6.82 -0.66 11.69
N ILE A 59 -6.11 -1.45 12.49
CA ILE A 59 -5.49 -2.70 12.03
C ILE A 59 -6.54 -3.72 11.56
N GLU A 60 -7.75 -3.66 12.11
CA GLU A 60 -8.86 -4.54 11.76
C GLU A 60 -9.39 -4.24 10.36
N ASP A 61 -9.55 -2.96 10.02
CA ASP A 61 -9.93 -2.52 8.68
C ASP A 61 -8.86 -2.91 7.65
N LEU A 62 -7.59 -2.80 8.02
CA LEU A 62 -6.49 -3.23 7.17
C LEU A 62 -6.55 -4.73 6.92
N LYS A 63 -6.75 -5.54 7.96
CA LYS A 63 -6.91 -7.00 7.84
C LYS A 63 -8.10 -7.38 6.95
N LYS A 64 -9.23 -6.66 7.08
CA LYS A 64 -10.41 -6.88 6.24
C LYS A 64 -10.11 -6.64 4.77
N GLN A 65 -9.50 -5.49 4.44
CA GLN A 65 -9.12 -5.15 3.06
C GLN A 65 -8.11 -6.15 2.47
N VAL A 66 -7.12 -6.57 3.26
CA VAL A 66 -6.16 -7.60 2.84
C VAL A 66 -6.85 -8.92 2.54
N LYS A 67 -7.78 -9.37 3.40
CA LYS A 67 -8.52 -10.62 3.21
C LYS A 67 -9.40 -10.57 1.96
N GLU A 68 -10.01 -9.42 1.68
CA GLU A 68 -10.81 -9.20 0.49
C GLU A 68 -9.95 -9.30 -0.79
N VAL A 69 -8.84 -8.56 -0.85
CA VAL A 69 -7.90 -8.63 -1.98
C VAL A 69 -7.35 -10.04 -2.17
N PHE A 70 -7.00 -10.74 -1.08
CA PHE A 70 -6.53 -12.12 -1.13
C PHE A 70 -7.58 -13.08 -1.71
N THR A 71 -8.85 -12.94 -1.29
CA THR A 71 -9.95 -13.77 -1.80
C THR A 71 -10.17 -13.52 -3.30
N GLN A 72 -10.11 -12.26 -3.73
CA GLN A 72 -10.23 -11.91 -5.15
C GLN A 72 -9.07 -12.48 -5.99
N LEU A 73 -7.83 -12.38 -5.48
CA LEU A 73 -6.66 -12.96 -6.14
C LEU A 73 -6.76 -14.48 -6.27
N LYS A 74 -7.23 -15.16 -5.21
CA LYS A 74 -7.45 -16.60 -5.25
C LYS A 74 -8.48 -16.99 -6.33
N ARG A 75 -9.60 -16.27 -6.40
CA ARG A 75 -10.61 -16.51 -7.44
C ARG A 75 -10.06 -16.30 -8.85
N ILE A 76 -9.30 -15.22 -9.08
CA ILE A 76 -8.66 -14.95 -10.38
C ILE A 76 -7.67 -16.05 -10.77
N ASN A 77 -6.96 -16.62 -9.79
CA ASN A 77 -6.05 -17.73 -10.02
C ASN A 77 -6.79 -19.04 -10.35
N ASP A 78 -7.87 -19.31 -9.64
CA ASP A 78 -8.69 -20.52 -9.83
C ASP A 78 -9.45 -20.49 -11.17
N GLU A 79 -9.86 -19.31 -11.65
CA GLU A 79 -10.49 -19.11 -12.98
C GLU A 79 -9.50 -19.19 -14.16
N LYS A 80 -8.18 -19.12 -13.88
CA LYS A 80 -7.11 -19.23 -14.88
C LYS A 80 -6.56 -20.67 -15.03
N SER A 81 -6.93 -21.59 -14.13
CA SER A 81 -6.56 -23.02 -14.16
C SER A 81 -7.66 -23.86 -14.81
#